data_AF-A0A7C3AE47-F1
#
_entry.id   AF-A0A7C3AE47-F1
#
_cell.length_a   1.000
_cell.length_b   1.000
_cell.length_c   1.000
_cell.angle_alpha   90.00
_cell.angle_beta   90.00
_cell.angle_gamma   90.00
#
_symmetry.space_group_name_H-M   'P 1'
#
loop_
_entity.id
_entity.type
_entity.pdbx_description
1 polymer ?
#
loop_
_entity_poly.entity_id
_entity_poly.type
_entity_poly.pdbx_seq_one_letter_code
_entity_poly.pdbx_strand_id
1 'polypeptide(L)'
;MNDGQLQKVEQVKKFLEGSKTLEFRGLSAEEKYKWTETVLVRFSYLRLKKAEKGVIQQYIQKITGYSRAQVSRLIREYKRKGWLKKTEYRRHRFPRKYIPSEVQLLARTDELHGWLSGPATKKIMKREYEVYWHLEFENISRISVSHLYNLRKSNTYRGMTRRFNKTRPTVSSIGERAKPDPKGQPGYIRLDTVHQGDINGYKGVYHINAVDEIVQWEILASVERISEAYLVPVHGHHLFWVFL
;
A
#
# COMPACT_ATOMS: atom_id res chain seq x y z
N MET A 1 -10.55 10.27 -35.14
CA MET A 1 -10.63 11.51 -35.94
C MET A 1 -10.62 11.11 -37.41
N ASN A 2 -11.44 11.75 -38.24
CA ASN A 2 -11.40 11.60 -39.69
C ASN A 2 -10.50 12.71 -40.26
N ASP A 3 -9.18 12.51 -40.21
CA ASP A 3 -8.18 13.48 -40.69
C ASP A 3 -7.87 13.34 -42.18
N GLY A 4 -8.66 12.53 -42.92
CA GLY A 4 -8.47 12.23 -44.33
C GLY A 4 -8.50 13.44 -45.27
N GLN A 5 -8.92 14.61 -44.79
CA GLN A 5 -8.91 15.87 -45.55
C GLN A 5 -7.54 16.56 -45.55
N LEU A 6 -6.64 16.22 -44.62
CA LEU A 6 -5.27 16.72 -44.58
C LEU A 6 -4.38 15.84 -45.48
N GLN A 7 -4.16 16.31 -46.71
CA GLN A 7 -3.40 15.61 -47.75
C GLN A 7 -2.07 16.29 -48.08
N LYS A 8 -1.94 17.60 -47.80
CA LYS A 8 -0.72 18.38 -48.05
C LYS A 8 -0.08 18.88 -46.75
N VAL A 9 1.25 18.97 -46.72
CA VAL A 9 2.01 19.45 -45.55
C VAL A 9 1.60 20.86 -45.13
N GLU A 10 1.29 21.74 -46.09
CA GLU A 10 0.79 23.10 -45.82
C GLU A 10 -0.54 23.12 -45.05
N GLN A 11 -1.43 22.16 -45.30
CA GLN A 11 -2.69 22.04 -44.54
C GLN A 11 -2.41 21.61 -43.11
N VAL A 12 -1.44 20.72 -42.90
CA VAL A 12 -0.98 20.30 -41.57
C VAL A 12 -0.36 21.49 -40.83
N LYS A 13 0.42 22.33 -41.52
CA LYS A 13 1.00 23.54 -40.94
C LYS A 13 -0.07 24.52 -40.46
N LYS A 14 -1.06 24.83 -41.32
CA LYS A 14 -2.22 25.67 -40.95
C LYS A 14 -3.02 25.06 -39.78
N PHE A 15 -3.19 23.74 -39.76
CA PHE A 15 -3.84 23.04 -38.67
C PHE A 15 -3.06 23.18 -37.34
N LEU A 16 -1.73 23.06 -37.39
CA LEU A 16 -0.89 23.23 -36.21
C LEU A 16 -0.96 24.65 -35.63
N GLU A 17 -1.03 25.67 -36.49
CA GLU A 17 -1.17 27.09 -36.14
C GLU A 17 -2.56 27.42 -35.57
N GLY A 18 -3.64 26.84 -36.13
CA GLY A 18 -5.02 27.17 -35.76
C GLY A 18 -5.63 26.37 -34.60
N SER A 19 -5.05 25.25 -34.19
CA SER A 19 -5.64 24.39 -33.14
C SER A 19 -5.02 24.62 -31.76
N LYS A 20 -5.86 24.81 -30.72
CA LYS A 20 -5.48 24.49 -29.34
C LYS A 20 -5.41 22.96 -29.20
N THR A 21 -4.55 22.47 -28.30
CA THR A 21 -4.16 21.07 -28.08
C THR A 21 -5.33 20.07 -28.19
N LEU A 22 -5.43 19.41 -29.34
CA LEU A 22 -6.34 18.29 -29.57
C LEU A 22 -5.63 17.00 -29.17
N GLU A 23 -5.67 16.69 -27.88
CA GLU A 23 -5.22 15.39 -27.40
C GLU A 23 -6.26 14.32 -27.75
N PHE A 24 -5.87 13.27 -28.47
CA PHE A 24 -6.72 12.08 -28.58
C PHE A 24 -6.85 11.40 -27.21
N ARG A 25 -7.91 11.74 -26.48
CA ARG A 25 -8.39 10.92 -25.36
C ARG A 25 -9.08 9.69 -25.93
N GLY A 26 -8.52 8.50 -25.69
CA GLY A 26 -9.21 7.23 -25.93
C GLY A 26 -8.60 6.26 -26.95
N LEU A 27 -7.50 6.59 -27.63
CA LEU A 27 -6.81 5.60 -28.48
C LEU A 27 -5.89 4.69 -27.66
N SER A 28 -6.05 3.39 -27.86
CA SER A 28 -5.11 2.36 -27.46
C SER A 28 -3.73 2.63 -28.08
N ALA A 29 -2.68 2.06 -27.47
CA ALA A 29 -1.32 2.18 -28.01
C ALA A 29 -1.20 1.60 -29.43
N GLU A 30 -1.99 0.58 -29.78
CA GLU A 30 -1.98 -0.03 -31.11
C GLU A 30 -2.59 0.89 -32.17
N GLU A 31 -3.71 1.53 -31.84
CA GLU A 31 -4.34 2.50 -32.74
C GLU A 31 -3.43 3.71 -32.99
N LYS A 32 -2.71 4.19 -31.97
CA LYS A 32 -1.73 5.26 -32.14
C LYS A 32 -0.60 4.87 -33.09
N TYR A 33 -0.13 3.62 -33.04
CA TYR A 33 0.92 3.12 -33.95
C TYR A 33 0.40 3.02 -35.39
N LYS A 34 -0.78 2.41 -35.58
CA LYS A 34 -1.42 2.28 -36.90
C LYS A 34 -1.76 3.63 -37.53
N TRP A 35 -2.25 4.58 -36.73
CA TRP A 35 -2.51 5.94 -37.17
C TRP A 35 -1.22 6.65 -37.57
N THR A 36 -0.16 6.54 -36.77
CA THR A 36 1.15 7.13 -37.08
C THR A 36 1.70 6.58 -38.39
N GLU A 37 1.61 5.27 -38.62
CA GLU A 37 2.00 4.65 -39.89
C GLU A 37 1.20 5.21 -41.07
N THR A 38 -0.12 5.30 -40.92
CA THR A 38 -1.02 5.87 -41.94
C THR A 38 -0.61 7.29 -42.32
N VAL A 39 -0.25 8.12 -41.33
CA VAL A 39 0.24 9.49 -41.57
C VAL A 39 1.59 9.48 -42.31
N LEU A 40 2.53 8.64 -41.89
CA LEU A 40 3.85 8.56 -42.52
C LEU A 40 3.76 8.10 -43.99
N VAL A 41 2.84 7.19 -44.30
CA VAL A 41 2.53 6.73 -45.66
C VAL A 41 1.85 7.85 -46.47
N ARG A 42 0.78 8.45 -45.92
CA ARG A 42 -0.02 9.48 -46.60
C ARG A 42 0.83 10.65 -47.09
N PHE A 43 1.75 11.14 -46.26
CA PHE A 43 2.63 12.26 -46.63
C PHE A 43 3.94 11.82 -47.29
N SER A 44 4.10 10.54 -47.63
CA SER A 44 5.34 10.00 -48.21
C SER A 44 6.57 10.45 -47.41
N TYR A 45 6.53 10.31 -46.08
CA TYR A 45 7.43 10.98 -45.13
C TYR A 45 8.93 10.84 -45.48
N LEU A 46 9.34 9.72 -46.07
CA LEU A 46 10.72 9.47 -46.48
C LEU A 46 11.21 10.47 -47.54
N ARG A 47 10.35 10.89 -48.46
CA ARG A 47 10.63 11.80 -49.59
C ARG A 47 10.58 13.29 -49.20
N LEU A 48 10.04 13.63 -48.03
CA LEU A 48 9.89 15.01 -47.57
C LEU A 48 11.24 15.68 -47.28
N LYS A 49 11.31 17.00 -47.47
CA LYS A 49 12.45 17.84 -47.06
C LYS A 49 12.52 17.97 -45.54
N LYS A 50 13.68 18.41 -45.02
CA LYS A 50 13.93 18.50 -43.56
C LYS A 50 12.90 19.37 -42.82
N ALA A 51 12.48 20.48 -43.40
CA ALA A 51 11.48 21.37 -42.82
C ALA A 51 10.09 20.71 -42.72
N GLU A 52 9.63 20.09 -43.81
CA GLU A 52 8.35 19.38 -43.89
C GLU A 52 8.30 18.17 -42.93
N LYS A 53 9.43 17.46 -42.78
CA LYS A 53 9.58 16.38 -41.79
C LYS A 53 9.35 16.88 -40.36
N GLY A 54 9.74 18.12 -40.05
CA GLY A 54 9.50 18.75 -38.75
C GLY A 54 8.01 19.00 -38.49
N VAL A 55 7.30 19.50 -39.49
CA VAL A 55 5.84 19.75 -39.42
C VAL A 55 5.09 18.44 -39.13
N ILE A 56 5.40 17.37 -39.87
CA ILE A 56 4.75 16.06 -39.64
C ILE A 56 5.11 15.48 -38.26
N GLN A 57 6.33 15.66 -37.77
CA GLN A 57 6.71 15.26 -36.41
C GLN A 57 5.92 16.00 -35.33
N GLN A 58 5.71 17.30 -35.50
CA GLN A 58 4.91 18.10 -34.57
C GLN A 58 3.43 17.70 -34.61
N TYR A 59 2.92 17.39 -35.80
CA TYR A 59 1.58 16.86 -35.97
C TYR A 59 1.39 15.54 -35.23
N ILE A 60 2.29 14.57 -35.40
CA ILE A 60 2.22 13.29 -34.69
C ILE A 60 2.28 13.50 -33.17
N GLN A 61 3.16 14.38 -32.67
CA GLN A 61 3.25 14.71 -31.24
C GLN A 61 1.94 15.28 -30.71
N LYS A 62 1.39 16.30 -31.38
CA LYS A 62 0.16 16.99 -30.97
C LYS A 62 -1.03 16.04 -30.90
N ILE A 63 -1.15 15.15 -31.89
CA ILE A 63 -2.26 14.21 -32.00
C ILE A 63 -2.12 13.02 -31.04
N THR A 64 -0.96 12.37 -30.99
CA THR A 64 -0.77 11.14 -30.19
C THR A 64 -0.51 11.41 -28.72
N GLY A 65 -0.10 12.63 -28.36
CA GLY A 65 0.41 12.99 -27.04
C GLY A 65 1.79 12.40 -26.74
N TYR A 66 2.46 11.81 -27.73
CA TYR A 66 3.80 11.25 -27.55
C TYR A 66 4.86 12.37 -27.46
N SER A 67 5.86 12.13 -26.62
CA SER A 67 7.03 13.00 -26.55
C SER A 67 7.81 12.98 -27.86
N ARG A 68 8.56 14.06 -28.12
CA ARG A 68 9.47 14.16 -29.28
C ARG A 68 10.40 12.94 -29.40
N ALA A 69 10.91 12.44 -28.28
CA ALA A 69 11.78 11.26 -28.25
C ALA A 69 11.06 10.00 -28.72
N GLN A 70 9.81 9.80 -28.29
CA GLN A 70 9.02 8.64 -28.69
C GLN A 70 8.65 8.70 -30.18
N VAL A 71 8.26 9.87 -30.69
CA VAL A 71 8.00 10.06 -32.13
C VAL A 71 9.25 9.81 -32.98
N SER A 72 10.42 10.28 -32.53
CA SER A 72 11.70 10.00 -33.20
C SER A 72 12.01 8.50 -33.26
N ARG A 73 11.72 7.75 -32.19
CA ARG A 73 11.88 6.29 -32.15
C ARG A 73 10.94 5.58 -33.14
N LEU A 74 9.67 5.97 -33.18
CA LEU A 74 8.70 5.42 -34.14
C LEU A 74 9.14 5.68 -35.58
N ILE A 75 9.54 6.90 -35.91
CA ILE A 75 10.01 7.24 -37.26
C ILE A 75 11.26 6.44 -37.63
N ARG A 76 12.19 6.22 -36.69
CA ARG A 76 13.37 5.37 -36.92
C ARG A 76 12.97 3.93 -37.20
N GLU A 77 12.01 3.40 -36.46
CA GLU A 77 11.50 2.05 -36.68
C GLU A 77 10.82 1.91 -38.06
N TYR A 78 9.97 2.87 -38.41
CA TYR A 78 9.32 2.93 -39.73
C TYR A 78 10.34 3.00 -40.86
N LYS A 79 11.39 3.82 -40.73
CA LYS A 79 12.49 3.89 -41.73
C LYS A 79 13.20 2.56 -41.93
N ARG A 80 13.33 1.74 -40.87
CA ARG A 80 14.04 0.46 -40.91
C ARG A 80 13.17 -0.67 -41.45
N LYS A 81 11.90 -0.74 -41.03
CA LYS A 81 11.00 -1.88 -41.29
C LYS A 81 9.97 -1.61 -42.39
N GLY A 82 9.62 -0.35 -42.63
CA GLY A 82 8.54 0.06 -43.54
C GLY A 82 7.14 0.06 -42.92
N TRP A 83 6.99 -0.45 -41.69
CA TRP A 83 5.70 -0.55 -40.97
C TRP A 83 5.90 -0.35 -39.47
N LEU A 84 4.82 -0.06 -38.74
CA LEU A 84 4.85 0.12 -37.29
C LEU A 84 3.94 -0.91 -36.59
N LYS A 85 4.54 -1.72 -35.70
CA LYS A 85 3.78 -2.57 -34.79
C LYS A 85 4.31 -2.43 -33.38
N LYS A 86 3.38 -2.30 -32.44
CA LYS A 86 3.70 -2.32 -31.03
C LYS A 86 4.34 -3.67 -30.70
N THR A 87 5.59 -3.64 -30.26
CA THR A 87 6.25 -4.84 -29.72
C THR A 87 5.66 -5.10 -28.34
N GLU A 88 5.19 -6.33 -28.11
CA GLU A 88 4.74 -6.73 -26.78
C GLU A 88 5.90 -6.64 -25.79
N TYR A 89 5.66 -5.97 -24.67
CA TYR A 89 6.67 -5.84 -23.64
C TYR A 89 6.87 -7.19 -22.95
N ARG A 90 7.96 -7.87 -23.29
CA ARG A 90 8.38 -9.10 -22.63
C ARG A 90 9.55 -8.80 -21.69
N ARG A 91 9.28 -8.74 -20.38
CA ARG A 91 10.34 -8.65 -19.37
C ARG A 91 10.92 -10.04 -19.12
N HIS A 92 12.25 -10.16 -19.15
CA HIS A 92 12.92 -11.35 -18.64
C HIS A 92 12.62 -11.49 -17.14
N ARG A 93 12.05 -12.62 -16.74
CA ARG A 93 11.76 -12.97 -15.34
C ARG A 93 12.57 -14.19 -14.97
N PHE A 94 13.18 -14.17 -13.79
CA PHE A 94 13.80 -15.37 -13.24
C PHE A 94 12.71 -16.43 -12.99
N PRO A 95 13.00 -17.72 -13.24
CA PRO A 95 12.08 -18.80 -12.94
C PRO A 95 11.77 -18.81 -11.44
N ARG A 96 10.49 -18.97 -11.09
CA ARG A 96 10.06 -19.07 -9.68
C ARG A 96 10.34 -20.48 -9.21
N LYS A 97 11.15 -20.63 -8.16
CA LYS A 97 11.46 -21.94 -7.57
C LYS A 97 10.28 -22.54 -6.79
N TYR A 98 9.49 -21.69 -6.13
CA TYR A 98 8.30 -22.11 -5.40
C TYR A 98 7.04 -21.48 -5.99
N ILE A 99 6.04 -22.32 -6.23
CA ILE A 99 4.75 -21.94 -6.79
C ILE A 99 3.80 -21.41 -5.69
N PRO A 100 2.73 -20.69 -6.04
CA PRO A 100 1.83 -20.09 -5.04
C PRO A 100 1.21 -21.09 -4.05
N SER A 101 0.90 -22.32 -4.48
CA SER A 101 0.36 -23.37 -3.61
C SER A 101 1.35 -23.82 -2.54
N GLU A 102 2.64 -23.85 -2.86
CA GLU A 102 3.69 -24.18 -1.90
C GLU A 102 3.87 -23.03 -0.88
N VAL A 103 3.81 -21.78 -1.32
CA VAL A 103 3.83 -20.62 -0.41
C VAL A 103 2.63 -20.67 0.56
N GLN A 104 1.47 -21.12 0.08
CA GLN A 104 0.30 -21.34 0.90
C GLN A 104 0.49 -22.49 1.90
N LEU A 105 1.15 -23.57 1.49
CA LEU A 105 1.51 -24.68 2.37
C LEU A 105 2.38 -24.20 3.53
N LEU A 106 3.43 -23.41 3.24
CA LEU A 106 4.26 -22.78 4.26
C LEU A 106 3.44 -21.89 5.20
N ALA A 107 2.55 -21.05 4.67
CA ALA A 107 1.70 -20.19 5.46
C ALA A 107 0.80 -20.98 6.43
N ARG A 108 0.20 -22.07 5.95
CA ARG A 108 -0.66 -22.95 6.75
C ARG A 108 0.14 -23.69 7.82
N THR A 109 1.32 -24.23 7.48
CA THR A 109 2.23 -24.85 8.45
C THR A 109 2.62 -23.85 9.52
N ASP A 110 2.98 -22.63 9.14
CA ASP A 110 3.33 -21.58 10.10
C ASP A 110 2.17 -21.20 11.02
N GLU A 111 0.96 -21.12 10.51
CA GLU A 111 -0.24 -20.85 11.30
C GLU A 111 -0.54 -21.99 12.29
N LEU A 112 -0.50 -23.25 11.85
CA LEU A 112 -0.74 -24.43 12.70
C LEU A 112 0.29 -24.59 13.82
N HIS A 113 1.53 -24.15 13.59
CA HIS A 113 2.63 -24.30 14.55
C HIS A 113 3.00 -23.01 15.30
N GLY A 114 2.22 -21.93 15.17
CA GLY A 114 2.46 -20.70 15.93
C GLY A 114 3.70 -19.91 15.48
N TRP A 115 4.01 -19.92 14.18
CA TRP A 115 5.10 -19.18 13.54
C TRP A 115 6.49 -19.45 14.14
N LEU A 116 6.88 -20.71 14.14
CA LEU A 116 8.20 -21.14 14.62
C LEU A 116 9.36 -20.48 13.85
N SER A 117 10.57 -20.67 14.39
CA SER A 117 11.79 -20.26 13.71
C SER A 117 11.92 -20.93 12.32
N GLY A 118 12.64 -20.28 11.41
CA GLY A 118 12.85 -20.81 10.07
C GLY A 118 13.45 -22.24 10.05
N PRO A 119 14.45 -22.56 10.89
CA PRO A 119 14.98 -23.91 11.01
C PRO A 119 13.94 -24.95 11.48
N ALA A 120 13.13 -24.62 12.48
CA ALA A 120 12.09 -25.51 12.99
C ALA A 120 11.02 -25.79 11.94
N THR A 121 10.53 -24.74 11.27
CA THR A 121 9.55 -24.83 10.19
C THR A 121 10.07 -25.65 9.02
N LYS A 122 11.34 -25.45 8.64
CA LYS A 122 12.01 -26.27 7.63
C LYS A 122 12.06 -27.75 8.02
N LYS A 123 12.36 -28.05 9.29
CA LYS A 123 12.39 -29.44 9.77
C LYS A 123 11.01 -30.10 9.74
N ILE A 124 9.95 -29.35 10.04
CA ILE A 124 8.57 -29.82 9.91
C ILE A 124 8.26 -30.16 8.46
N MET A 125 8.43 -29.21 7.53
CA MET A 125 8.18 -29.46 6.09
C MET A 125 9.01 -30.64 5.53
N LYS A 126 10.23 -30.84 6.05
CA LYS A 126 11.05 -32.02 5.72
C LYS A 126 10.42 -33.32 6.21
N ARG A 127 9.88 -33.34 7.43
CA ARG A 127 9.19 -34.53 8.01
C ARG A 127 7.86 -34.82 7.31
N GLU A 128 7.08 -33.80 6.97
CA GLU A 128 5.85 -33.94 6.19
C GLU A 128 6.08 -34.74 4.91
N TYR A 129 7.18 -34.46 4.20
CA TYR A 129 7.55 -35.22 3.02
C TYR A 129 8.20 -36.58 3.33
N GLU A 130 9.27 -36.62 4.13
CA GLU A 130 10.10 -37.83 4.28
C GLU A 130 9.51 -38.90 5.20
N VAL A 131 8.70 -38.51 6.18
CA VAL A 131 8.14 -39.41 7.20
C VAL A 131 6.68 -39.69 6.93
N TYR A 132 5.91 -38.64 6.62
CA TYR A 132 4.46 -38.73 6.43
C TYR A 132 4.05 -38.85 4.96
N TRP A 133 5.00 -38.80 4.02
CA TRP A 133 4.78 -38.99 2.58
C TRP A 133 3.78 -38.02 1.94
N HIS A 134 3.64 -36.81 2.51
CA HIS A 134 2.85 -35.74 1.92
C HIS A 134 3.59 -35.13 0.73
N LEU A 135 3.22 -35.57 -0.48
CA LEU A 135 3.88 -35.21 -1.74
C LEU A 135 3.82 -33.71 -2.03
N GLU A 136 2.81 -33.01 -1.53
CA GLU A 136 2.68 -31.56 -1.63
C GLU A 136 3.84 -30.81 -0.95
N PHE A 137 4.57 -31.44 -0.02
CA PHE A 137 5.76 -30.88 0.63
C PHE A 137 7.07 -31.17 -0.12
N GLU A 138 7.08 -31.96 -1.20
CA GLU A 138 8.31 -32.45 -1.84
C GLU A 138 9.29 -31.32 -2.16
N ASN A 139 8.85 -30.33 -2.95
CA ASN A 139 9.73 -29.25 -3.38
C ASN A 139 10.00 -28.25 -2.24
N ILE A 140 8.97 -27.90 -1.45
CA ILE A 140 9.13 -26.91 -0.36
C ILE A 140 9.98 -27.44 0.81
N SER A 141 10.07 -28.75 1.00
CA SER A 141 10.97 -29.38 1.99
C SER A 141 12.44 -29.03 1.75
N ARG A 142 12.80 -28.74 0.49
CA ARG A 142 14.17 -28.39 0.04
C ARG A 142 14.48 -26.90 0.22
N ILE A 143 13.59 -26.13 0.85
CA ILE A 143 13.78 -24.69 1.05
C ILE A 143 14.98 -24.37 1.95
N SER A 144 15.70 -23.30 1.60
CA SER A 144 16.73 -22.74 2.47
C SER A 144 16.07 -21.86 3.53
N VAL A 145 16.67 -21.77 4.72
CA VAL A 145 16.14 -20.92 5.79
C VAL A 145 16.05 -19.45 5.34
N SER A 146 17.05 -18.97 4.59
CA SER A 146 17.04 -17.62 4.01
C SER A 146 15.87 -17.41 3.05
N HIS A 147 15.59 -18.37 2.16
CA HIS A 147 14.49 -18.23 1.21
C HIS A 147 13.12 -18.35 1.90
N LEU A 148 13.01 -19.15 2.96
CA LEU A 148 11.81 -19.21 3.80
C LEU A 148 11.47 -17.84 4.38
N TYR A 149 12.46 -17.10 4.91
CA TYR A 149 12.23 -15.73 5.38
C TYR A 149 11.89 -14.75 4.25
N ASN A 150 12.44 -14.93 3.04
CA ASN A 150 12.04 -14.15 1.88
C ASN A 150 10.57 -14.38 1.52
N LEU A 151 10.11 -15.64 1.56
CA LEU A 151 8.70 -15.98 1.34
C LEU A 151 7.80 -15.37 2.42
N ARG A 152 8.17 -15.46 3.72
CA ARG A 152 7.41 -14.83 4.82
C ARG A 152 7.28 -13.30 4.69
N LYS A 153 8.25 -12.64 4.05
CA LYS A 153 8.22 -11.20 3.77
C LYS A 153 7.40 -10.82 2.53
N SER A 154 7.06 -11.79 1.68
CA SER A 154 6.32 -11.54 0.45
C SER A 154 4.87 -11.10 0.72
N ASN A 155 4.34 -10.25 -0.16
CA ASN A 155 2.94 -9.82 -0.08
C ASN A 155 1.96 -11.00 -0.25
N THR A 156 2.33 -12.00 -1.05
CA THR A 156 1.50 -13.20 -1.22
C THR A 156 1.35 -13.97 0.08
N TYR A 157 2.45 -14.18 0.82
CA TYR A 157 2.40 -14.83 2.12
C TYR A 157 1.64 -13.99 3.14
N ARG A 158 1.94 -12.69 3.25
CA ARG A 158 1.28 -11.77 4.20
C ARG A 158 -0.21 -11.59 3.93
N GLY A 159 -0.63 -11.68 2.68
CA GLY A 159 -2.05 -11.65 2.31
C GLY A 159 -2.80 -12.89 2.78
N MET A 160 -2.12 -14.04 2.88
CA MET A 160 -2.67 -15.29 3.39
C MET A 160 -2.65 -15.33 4.92
N THR A 161 -1.54 -14.92 5.55
CA THR A 161 -1.38 -14.99 7.02
C THR A 161 -1.78 -13.68 7.69
N ARG A 162 -2.86 -13.68 8.49
CA ARG A 162 -3.26 -12.52 9.30
C ARG A 162 -2.64 -12.59 10.70
N ARG A 163 -1.32 -12.38 10.79
CA ARG A 163 -0.64 -12.27 12.08
C ARG A 163 -0.83 -10.87 12.66
N PHE A 164 -1.70 -10.77 13.66
CA PHE A 164 -1.81 -9.57 14.49
C PHE A 164 -0.94 -9.73 15.73
N ASN A 165 0.19 -9.04 15.77
CA ASN A 165 0.87 -8.86 17.05
C ASN A 165 0.01 -7.88 17.86
N LYS A 166 -0.52 -8.32 19.00
CA LYS A 166 -1.22 -7.42 19.93
C LYS A 166 -0.27 -6.27 20.25
N THR A 167 -0.77 -5.04 20.16
CA THR A 167 -0.04 -3.86 20.63
C THR A 167 0.35 -4.09 22.08
N ARG A 168 1.65 -3.97 22.36
CA ARG A 168 2.12 -3.97 23.75
C ARG A 168 1.64 -2.66 24.37
N PRO A 169 0.92 -2.67 25.51
CA PRO A 169 0.54 -1.44 26.17
C PRO A 169 1.80 -0.68 26.57
N THR A 170 1.97 0.52 26.04
CA THR A 170 3.02 1.44 26.49
C THR A 170 2.62 1.93 27.87
N VAL A 171 3.50 1.77 28.87
CA VAL A 171 3.29 2.35 30.20
C VAL A 171 3.35 3.87 30.03
N SER A 172 2.23 4.54 30.28
CA SER A 172 2.16 6.00 30.28
C SER A 172 2.91 6.54 31.50
N SER A 173 3.85 7.45 31.30
CA SER A 173 4.64 8.13 32.35
C SER A 173 3.94 9.39 32.87
N ILE A 174 2.61 9.45 32.85
CA ILE A 174 1.83 10.66 33.17
C ILE A 174 1.57 10.79 34.69
N GLY A 175 2.02 9.83 35.51
CA GLY A 175 1.98 9.96 36.97
C GLY A 175 2.70 8.83 37.69
N GLU A 176 3.23 9.13 38.88
CA GLU A 176 3.80 8.14 39.78
C GLU A 176 2.67 7.48 40.59
N ARG A 177 2.61 6.15 40.60
CA ARG A 177 1.76 5.41 41.54
C ARG A 177 2.43 5.39 42.91
N ALA A 178 2.28 6.48 43.65
CA ALA A 178 2.74 6.61 45.02
C ALA A 178 1.57 6.93 45.95
N LYS A 179 1.67 6.51 47.22
CA LYS A 179 0.70 6.91 48.25
C LYS A 179 0.88 8.42 48.52
N PRO A 180 -0.19 9.23 48.62
CA PRO A 180 -0.05 10.64 48.97
C PRO A 180 0.52 10.83 50.39
N ASP A 181 1.40 11.83 50.59
CA ASP A 181 1.90 12.26 51.89
C ASP A 181 1.50 13.73 52.13
N PRO A 182 0.28 14.00 52.64
CA PRO A 182 -0.30 15.34 52.65
C PRO A 182 0.32 16.28 53.68
N LYS A 183 1.04 15.77 54.70
CA LYS A 183 1.61 16.57 55.81
C LYS A 183 0.64 17.60 56.42
N GLY A 184 -0.65 17.26 56.47
CA GLY A 184 -1.71 18.13 57.01
C GLY A 184 -2.23 19.21 56.04
N GLN A 185 -1.82 19.21 54.77
CA GLN A 185 -2.27 20.18 53.77
C GLN A 185 -3.30 19.56 52.81
N PRO A 186 -4.45 20.22 52.57
CA PRO A 186 -5.39 19.82 51.52
C PRO A 186 -4.74 19.90 50.12
N GLY A 187 -5.26 19.11 49.19
CA GLY A 187 -4.84 19.04 47.78
C GLY A 187 -4.20 17.73 47.35
N TYR A 188 -4.07 16.78 48.27
CA TYR A 188 -3.51 15.47 48.01
C TYR A 188 -4.64 14.47 47.83
N ILE A 189 -4.88 14.09 46.57
CA ILE A 189 -6.05 13.30 46.18
C ILE A 189 -5.64 11.84 45.99
N ARG A 190 -6.33 10.94 46.70
CA ARG A 190 -6.28 9.51 46.47
C ARG A 190 -7.33 9.13 45.43
N LEU A 191 -6.90 8.35 44.44
CA LEU A 191 -7.74 7.84 43.36
C LEU A 191 -7.89 6.33 43.49
N ASP A 192 -9.09 5.86 43.85
CA ASP A 192 -9.46 4.46 43.84
C ASP A 192 -10.31 4.14 42.61
N THR A 193 -10.14 2.95 42.02
CA THR A 193 -10.97 2.51 40.89
C THR A 193 -11.49 1.10 41.12
N VAL A 194 -12.78 0.89 40.86
CA VAL A 194 -13.46 -0.40 40.96
C VAL A 194 -14.15 -0.70 39.64
N HIS A 195 -13.95 -1.90 39.10
CA HIS A 195 -14.61 -2.34 37.87
C HIS A 195 -15.86 -3.14 38.20
N GLN A 196 -17.00 -2.80 37.58
CA GLN A 196 -18.27 -3.46 37.82
C GLN A 196 -18.29 -4.94 37.36
N GLY A 197 -17.33 -5.34 36.51
CA GLY A 197 -17.28 -6.67 35.92
C GLY A 197 -17.96 -6.71 34.55
N ASP A 198 -17.55 -7.67 33.73
CA ASP A 198 -18.07 -7.83 32.37
C ASP A 198 -19.27 -8.79 32.38
N ILE A 199 -20.36 -8.44 31.69
CA ILE A 199 -21.56 -9.26 31.57
C ILE A 199 -21.82 -9.55 30.09
N ASN A 200 -21.94 -10.84 29.74
CA ASN A 200 -22.25 -11.30 28.37
C ASN A 200 -21.31 -10.73 27.29
N GLY A 201 -20.03 -10.48 27.63
CA GLY A 201 -19.03 -9.94 26.71
C GLY A 201 -19.09 -8.42 26.54
N TYR A 202 -20.02 -7.73 27.19
CA TYR A 202 -20.04 -6.27 27.31
C TYR A 202 -19.19 -5.85 28.49
N LYS A 203 -18.34 -4.85 28.27
CA LYS A 203 -17.43 -4.35 29.29
C LYS A 203 -18.19 -3.51 30.32
N GLY A 204 -18.00 -3.82 31.60
CA GLY A 204 -18.58 -3.04 32.70
C GLY A 204 -17.96 -1.65 32.83
N VAL A 205 -18.64 -0.73 33.51
CA VAL A 205 -18.07 0.59 33.82
C VAL A 205 -17.05 0.49 34.96
N TYR A 206 -16.17 1.49 35.02
CA TYR A 206 -15.27 1.73 36.13
C TYR A 206 -15.83 2.85 36.99
N HIS A 207 -16.07 2.55 38.27
CA HIS A 207 -16.33 3.56 39.28
C HIS A 207 -14.99 4.10 39.78
N ILE A 208 -14.89 5.41 39.81
CA ILE A 208 -13.70 6.15 40.24
C ILE A 208 -14.10 6.95 41.46
N ASN A 209 -13.29 6.80 42.50
CA ASN A 209 -13.40 7.59 43.71
C ASN A 209 -12.17 8.48 43.86
N ALA A 210 -12.38 9.79 43.94
CA ALA A 210 -11.34 10.78 44.20
C ALA A 210 -11.60 11.44 45.56
N VAL A 211 -10.71 11.20 46.52
CA VAL A 211 -10.85 11.69 47.90
C VAL A 211 -9.64 12.53 48.28
N ASP A 212 -9.86 13.72 48.84
CA ASP A 212 -8.78 14.48 49.48
C ASP A 212 -8.42 13.87 50.84
N GLU A 213 -7.14 13.62 51.07
CA GLU A 213 -6.67 12.91 52.27
C GLU A 213 -6.83 13.73 53.57
N ILE A 214 -6.96 15.07 53.50
CA ILE A 214 -7.10 15.93 54.69
C ILE A 214 -8.55 16.34 54.90
N VAL A 215 -9.20 16.94 53.91
CA VAL A 215 -10.57 17.45 54.08
C VAL A 215 -11.63 16.36 53.89
N GLN A 216 -11.24 15.16 53.42
CA GLN A 216 -12.12 14.00 53.21
C GLN A 216 -13.31 14.29 52.29
N TRP A 217 -13.19 15.32 51.44
CA TRP A 217 -14.18 15.59 50.41
C TRP A 217 -14.00 14.58 49.26
N GLU A 218 -15.13 14.14 48.69
CA GLU A 218 -15.19 13.00 47.76
C GLU A 218 -15.87 13.39 46.44
N ILE A 219 -15.30 12.91 45.33
CA ILE A 219 -15.96 12.88 44.02
C ILE A 219 -16.09 11.43 43.55
N LEU A 220 -17.31 11.05 43.17
CA LEU A 220 -17.59 9.79 42.53
C LEU A 220 -17.91 10.00 41.04
N ALA A 221 -17.28 9.20 40.20
CA ALA A 221 -17.54 9.21 38.77
C ALA A 221 -17.57 7.79 38.19
N SER A 222 -18.22 7.64 37.04
CA SER A 222 -18.27 6.36 36.32
C SER A 222 -17.83 6.56 34.88
N VAL A 223 -16.86 5.76 34.43
CA VAL A 223 -16.33 5.83 33.06
C VAL A 223 -16.32 4.45 32.42
N GLU A 224 -16.54 4.41 31.10
CA GLU A 224 -16.52 3.14 30.34
C GLU A 224 -15.13 2.52 30.27
N ARG A 225 -14.07 3.35 30.30
CA ARG A 225 -12.67 2.91 30.16
C ARG A 225 -11.71 3.76 30.98
N ILE A 226 -10.68 3.11 31.54
CA ILE A 226 -9.54 3.80 32.15
C ILE A 226 -8.56 4.19 31.02
N SER A 227 -8.81 5.33 30.40
CA SER A 227 -7.84 6.02 29.54
C SER A 227 -8.07 7.53 29.58
N GLU A 228 -7.04 8.29 29.19
CA GLU A 228 -7.02 9.75 29.26
C GLU A 228 -8.26 10.41 28.65
N ALA A 229 -8.68 9.97 27.46
CA ALA A 229 -9.86 10.50 26.76
C ALA A 229 -11.16 10.39 27.56
N TYR A 230 -11.27 9.40 28.45
CA TYR A 230 -12.45 9.18 29.30
C TYR A 230 -12.28 9.79 30.69
N LEU A 231 -11.05 9.97 31.16
CA LEU A 231 -10.75 10.55 32.48
C LEU A 231 -10.70 12.07 32.46
N VAL A 232 -10.15 12.69 31.40
CA VAL A 232 -9.99 14.15 31.28
C VAL A 232 -11.32 14.90 31.39
N PRO A 233 -12.43 14.50 30.74
CA PRO A 233 -13.71 15.21 30.88
C PRO A 233 -14.27 15.17 32.30
N VAL A 234 -14.03 14.06 33.01
CA VAL A 234 -14.53 13.82 34.36
C VAL A 234 -13.71 14.55 35.41
N HIS A 235 -12.39 14.63 35.21
CA HIS A 235 -11.47 15.24 36.17
C HIS A 235 -11.26 16.74 35.88
N GLY A 236 -11.20 17.15 34.61
CA GLY A 236 -10.91 18.52 34.18
C GLY A 236 -12.00 19.54 34.47
N HIS A 237 -13.26 19.14 34.60
CA HIS A 237 -14.36 20.04 34.94
C HIS A 237 -14.55 20.25 36.46
N HIS A 238 -14.14 19.29 37.29
CA HIS A 238 -14.40 19.32 38.74
C HIS A 238 -13.15 19.64 39.58
N LEU A 239 -11.94 19.30 39.12
CA LEU A 239 -10.71 19.53 39.90
C LEU A 239 -10.09 20.92 39.67
N PHE A 240 -10.44 21.61 38.58
CA PHE A 240 -9.93 22.94 38.28
C PHE A 240 -10.66 24.09 39.01
N TRP A 241 -11.85 23.83 39.57
CA TRP A 241 -12.66 24.86 40.24
C TRP A 241 -12.53 24.88 41.77
N VAL A 242 -11.74 24.00 42.37
CA VAL A 242 -11.58 23.90 43.85
C VAL A 242 -10.27 24.56 44.34
N PHE A 243 -9.47 25.13 43.44
CA PHE A 243 -8.21 25.83 43.76
C PHE A 243 -8.23 27.32 43.41
N LEU A 244 -9.36 28.00 43.64
CA LEU A 244 -9.45 29.45 43.75
C LEU A 244 -10.20 29.84 45.03
#